data_AF-A0AAV0NZX8-F1
#
_entry.id   AF-A0AAV0NZX8-F1
#
_cell.length_a   1.000
_cell.length_b   1.000
_cell.length_c   1.000
_cell.angle_alpha   90.00
_cell.angle_beta   90.00
_cell.angle_gamma   90.00
#
_symmetry.space_group_name_H-M   'P 1'
#
loop_
_entity.id
_entity.type
_entity.pdbx_description
1 polymer ?
#
loop_
_entity_poly.entity_id
_entity_poly.type
_entity_poly.pdbx_seq_one_letter_code
_entity_poly.pdbx_strand_id
1 'polypeptide(L)'
;MEALSREEIKAFIDDMLEKTEIGELISVLQRSALSIVIFSENFADSSWCLDEVATISQIMEEFGHRVLPIFYKVDPSCFRGLWELCCYH
;
A
#
# COMPACT_ATOMS: atom_id res chain seq x y z
N MET A 1 -14.56 3.12 5.44
CA MET A 1 -15.23 2.19 4.52
C MET A 1 -16.50 2.73 3.90
N GLU A 2 -17.31 3.52 4.60
CA GLU A 2 -18.64 3.91 4.10
C GLU A 2 -18.64 4.46 2.67
N ALA A 3 -17.67 5.28 2.29
CA ALA A 3 -17.55 5.79 0.91
C ALA A 3 -17.33 4.67 -0.11
N LEU A 4 -16.40 3.73 0.14
CA LEU A 4 -16.14 2.60 -0.77
C LEU A 4 -17.33 1.64 -0.81
N SER A 5 -17.95 1.37 0.34
CA SER A 5 -19.14 0.51 0.44
C SER A 5 -20.35 1.10 -0.28
N ARG A 6 -20.55 2.43 -0.24
CA ARG A 6 -21.63 3.12 -0.98
C ARG A 6 -21.48 2.96 -2.49
N GLU A 7 -20.25 2.95 -2.98
CA GLU A 7 -19.94 2.77 -4.40
C GLU A 7 -19.76 1.29 -4.78
N GLU A 8 -20.12 0.36 -3.88
CA GLU A 8 -20.00 -1.10 -4.08
C GLU A 8 -18.57 -1.59 -4.42
N ILE A 9 -17.56 -0.80 -4.03
CA ILE A 9 -16.15 -1.14 -4.19
C ILE A 9 -15.75 -2.12 -3.08
N LYS A 10 -15.40 -3.35 -3.47
CA LYS A 10 -14.81 -4.33 -2.56
C LYS A 10 -13.40 -3.89 -2.19
N ALA A 11 -13.17 -3.66 -0.90
CA ALA A 11 -11.88 -3.26 -0.38
C ALA A 11 -11.44 -4.25 0.71
N PHE A 12 -10.17 -4.65 0.64
CA PHE A 12 -9.45 -5.23 1.76
C PHE A 12 -8.77 -4.09 2.50
N ILE A 13 -8.90 -4.05 3.82
CA ILE A 13 -8.22 -3.07 4.67
C ILE A 13 -7.24 -3.86 5.51
N ASP A 14 -5.96 -3.56 5.32
CA ASP A 14 -4.95 -3.91 6.29
C ASP A 14 -5.06 -2.91 7.44
N ASP A 15 -5.45 -3.37 8.62
CA ASP A 15 -5.63 -2.50 9.77
C ASP A 15 -4.31 -2.10 10.43
N MET A 16 -3.18 -2.63 9.95
CA MET A 16 -1.81 -2.38 10.42
C MET A 16 -1.62 -2.57 11.94
N LEU A 17 -2.63 -3.11 12.63
CA LEU A 17 -2.62 -3.45 14.05
C LEU A 17 -2.25 -4.92 14.22
N GLU A 18 -2.62 -5.76 13.26
CA GLU A 18 -2.18 -7.14 13.15
C GLU A 18 -1.23 -7.32 11.95
N LYS A 19 -0.19 -8.14 12.15
CA LYS A 19 0.78 -8.44 11.09
C LYS A 19 0.13 -9.32 10.04
N THR A 20 -0.18 -8.77 8.87
CA THR A 20 -0.58 -9.57 7.71
C THR A 20 0.60 -10.40 7.23
N GLU A 21 0.47 -11.73 7.16
CA GLU A 21 1.54 -12.55 6.59
C GLU A 21 1.81 -12.16 5.13
N ILE A 22 3.08 -12.04 4.75
CA ILE A 22 3.50 -11.63 3.39
C ILE A 22 2.81 -12.48 2.30
N GLY A 23 2.61 -13.78 2.54
CA GLY A 23 1.92 -14.67 1.60
C GLY A 23 0.44 -14.34 1.41
N GLU A 24 -0.24 -13.89 2.47
CA GLU A 24 -1.62 -13.43 2.40
C GLU A 24 -1.69 -12.09 1.67
N LEU A 25 -0.78 -11.17 1.96
CA LEU A 25 -0.67 -9.88 1.28
C LEU A 25 -0.48 -10.06 -0.24
N ILE A 26 0.44 -10.93 -0.67
CA ILE A 26 0.63 -11.28 -2.09
C ILE A 26 -0.67 -11.80 -2.71
N SER A 27 -1.36 -12.71 -2.01
CA SER A 27 -2.60 -13.33 -2.51
C SER A 27 -3.72 -12.31 -2.68
N VAL A 28 -3.83 -11.33 -1.78
CA VAL A 28 -4.79 -10.23 -1.88
C VAL A 28 -4.43 -9.29 -3.03
N LEU A 29 -3.16 -8.94 -3.17
CA LEU A 29 -2.67 -8.03 -4.20
C LEU A 29 -2.92 -8.61 -5.61
N GLN A 30 -2.62 -9.90 -5.83
CA GLN A 30 -2.89 -10.59 -7.10
C GLN A 30 -4.38 -10.62 -7.48
N ARG A 31 -5.29 -10.54 -6.51
CA ARG A 31 -6.74 -10.56 -6.74
C ARG A 31 -7.35 -9.16 -6.81
N SER A 32 -6.55 -8.13 -6.59
CA SER A 32 -7.00 -6.74 -6.52
C SER A 32 -6.69 -6.02 -7.83
N ALA A 33 -7.53 -5.05 -8.20
CA ALA A 33 -7.30 -4.25 -9.41
C ALA A 33 -6.35 -3.07 -9.18
N LEU A 34 -6.24 -2.61 -7.94
CA LEU A 34 -5.46 -1.46 -7.49
C LEU A 34 -5.27 -1.57 -5.98
N SER A 35 -4.12 -1.15 -5.47
CA SER A 35 -3.92 -0.91 -4.04
C SER A 35 -3.79 0.57 -3.73
N ILE A 36 -4.28 0.98 -2.57
CA ILE A 36 -4.14 2.35 -2.07
C ILE A 36 -3.26 2.29 -0.83
N VAL A 37 -2.11 2.97 -0.86
CA VAL A 37 -1.18 3.05 0.27
C VAL A 37 -1.30 4.43 0.88
N ILE A 38 -1.67 4.51 2.16
CA ILE A 38 -1.86 5.77 2.87
C ILE A 38 -0.65 6.03 3.76
N PHE A 39 0.23 6.92 3.33
CA PHE A 39 1.31 7.45 4.14
C PHE A 39 0.75 8.50 5.09
N SER A 40 0.82 8.24 6.39
CA SER A 40 0.40 9.14 7.45
C SER A 40 1.56 9.47 8.38
N GLU A 41 1.38 10.42 9.30
CA GLU A 41 2.44 10.90 10.22
C GLU A 41 3.14 9.75 10.96
N ASN A 42 2.41 8.69 11.32
CA ASN A 42 2.94 7.55 12.09
C ASN A 42 3.38 6.36 11.22
N PHE A 43 3.32 6.50 9.90
CA PHE A 43 3.60 5.41 8.97
C PHE A 43 5.05 4.91 9.11
N ALA A 44 6.00 5.83 9.23
CA ALA A 44 7.41 5.51 9.35
C ALA A 44 7.82 5.05 10.76
N ASP A 45 6.94 5.19 11.76
CA ASP A 45 7.20 4.77 13.14
C ASP A 45 7.10 3.24 13.32
N SER A 46 6.47 2.56 12.35
CA SER A 46 6.33 1.10 12.32
C SER A 46 7.28 0.50 11.29
N SER A 47 8.25 -0.29 11.75
CA SER A 47 9.13 -1.05 10.85
C SER A 47 8.35 -1.98 9.93
N TRP A 48 7.19 -2.44 10.39
CA TRP A 48 6.29 -3.31 9.63
C TRP A 48 5.69 -2.60 8.41
N CYS A 49 5.29 -1.34 8.56
CA CYS A 49 4.73 -0.55 7.46
C CYS A 49 5.77 -0.31 6.33
N LEU A 50 7.05 -0.25 6.67
CA LEU A 50 8.13 -0.15 5.68
C LEU A 50 8.34 -1.46 4.92
N ASP A 51 8.29 -2.60 5.61
CA ASP A 51 8.39 -3.93 4.99
C ASP A 51 7.21 -4.22 4.06
N GLU A 52 5.99 -3.78 4.43
CA GLU A 52 4.81 -3.87 3.58
C GLU A 52 4.94 -3.04 2.30
N VAL A 53 5.46 -1.82 2.38
CA VAL A 53 5.71 -0.99 1.19
C VAL A 53 6.77 -1.59 0.28
N ALA A 54 7.83 -2.15 0.85
CA ALA A 54 8.84 -2.86 0.07
C ALA A 54 8.25 -4.08 -0.65
N THR A 55 7.39 -4.84 0.03
CA THR A 55 6.67 -6.00 -0.52
C THR A 55 5.73 -5.57 -1.65
N ILE A 56 4.93 -4.52 -1.43
CA ILE A 56 4.04 -3.96 -2.45
C ILE A 56 4.84 -3.50 -3.67
N SER A 57 5.99 -2.83 -3.47
CA SER A 57 6.87 -2.40 -4.56
C SER A 57 7.36 -3.58 -5.40
N GLN A 58 7.79 -4.68 -4.76
CA GLN A 58 8.24 -5.88 -5.48
C GLN A 58 7.10 -6.48 -6.31
N ILE A 59 5.89 -6.54 -5.76
CA ILE A 59 4.72 -7.08 -6.45
C ILE A 59 4.28 -6.17 -7.60
N MET A 60 4.41 -4.84 -7.46
CA MET A 60 4.18 -3.91 -8.56
C MET A 60 5.11 -4.21 -9.73
N GLU A 61 6.40 -4.37 -9.45
CA GLU A 61 7.42 -4.63 -10.48
C GLU A 61 7.22 -6.00 -11.14
N GLU A 62 6.95 -7.04 -10.33
CA GLU A 62 6.81 -8.41 -10.83
C GLU A 62 5.50 -8.66 -11.59
N PHE A 63 4.38 -8.08 -11.12
CA PHE A 63 3.04 -8.39 -11.64
C PHE A 63 2.36 -7.24 -12.38
N GLY A 64 2.99 -6.06 -12.47
CA GLY A 64 2.38 -4.86 -13.06
C GLY A 64 1.18 -4.35 -12.27
N HIS A 65 1.12 -4.66 -10.97
CA HIS A 65 0.03 -4.27 -10.10
C HIS A 65 0.00 -2.75 -9.93
N ARG A 66 -1.19 -2.13 -10.00
CA ARG A 66 -1.31 -0.68 -9.86
C ARG A 66 -1.36 -0.30 -8.38
N VAL A 67 -0.66 0.77 -8.02
CA VAL A 67 -0.69 1.34 -6.67
C VAL A 67 -0.88 2.84 -6.73
N LEU A 68 -1.80 3.35 -5.90
CA LEU A 68 -2.05 4.77 -5.70
C LEU A 68 -1.57 5.18 -4.30
N PRO A 69 -0.54 6.04 -4.19
CA PRO A 69 -0.10 6.56 -2.91
C PRO A 69 -0.99 7.73 -2.51
N ILE A 70 -1.36 7.80 -1.23
CA ILE A 70 -2.02 8.94 -0.62
C ILE A 70 -1.13 9.44 0.50
N PHE A 71 -0.74 10.72 0.42
CA PHE A 71 0.05 11.39 1.45
C PHE A 71 -0.91 12.17 2.35
N TYR A 72 -1.22 11.61 3.51
CA TYR A 72 -2.14 12.21 4.48
C TYR A 72 -1.34 12.90 5.59
N LYS A 73 -1.38 14.24 5.59
CA LYS A 73 -0.68 15.10 6.59
C LYS A 73 0.83 14.89 6.67
N VAL A 74 1.44 14.39 5.60
CA VAL A 74 2.90 14.23 5.47
C VAL A 74 3.40 14.91 4.21
N ASP A 75 4.66 15.34 4.21
CA ASP A 75 5.32 15.85 3.02
C ASP A 75 5.71 14.67 2.11
N PRO A 76 5.22 14.60 0.85
CA PRO A 76 5.59 13.56 -0.10
C PRO A 76 7.09 13.44 -0.34
N SER A 77 7.87 14.52 -0.14
CA SER A 77 9.33 14.50 -0.31
C SER A 77 10.02 13.55 0.68
N CYS A 78 9.46 13.34 1.87
CA CYS A 78 9.96 12.36 2.84
C CYS A 78 9.89 10.92 2.33
N PHE A 79 9.01 10.64 1.37
CA PHE A 79 8.77 9.31 0.81
C PHE A 79 9.21 9.19 -0.65
N ARG A 80 9.80 10.25 -1.22
CA ARG A 80 10.23 10.28 -2.62
C ARG A 80 11.19 9.15 -2.96
N GLY A 81 12.13 8.82 -2.08
CA GLY A 81 13.06 7.70 -2.28
C GLY A 81 12.39 6.32 -2.23
N LEU A 82 11.32 6.16 -1.46
CA LEU A 82 10.51 4.94 -1.42
C LEU A 82 9.64 4.79 -2.68
N TRP A 83 9.14 5.91 -3.21
CA TRP A 83 8.21 5.92 -4.34
C TRP A 83 8.88 5.93 -5.72
N GLU A 84 10.09 6.49 -5.84
CA GLU A 84 10.85 6.46 -7.11
C GLU A 84 11.20 5.02 -7.55
N LEU A 85 11.26 4.06 -6.62
CA LEU A 85 11.40 2.63 -6.92
C LEU A 85 10.11 1.99 -7.46
N CYS A 86 8.93 2.54 -7.12
CA CYS A 86 7.62 1.98 -7.49
C CYS A 86 7.06 2.49 -8.82
N CYS A 87 7.59 3.58 -9.40
CA CYS A 87 6.95 4.32 -10.50
C CYS A 87 7.65 4.24 -11.86
N TYR A 88 8.75 3.52 -11.97
CA TYR A 88 9.41 3.28 -13.26
C TYR A 88 9.22 1.83 -13.70
N HIS A 89 8.02 1.49 -14.20
CA HIS A 89 7.77 0.73 -15.45
C HIS A 89 6.26 0.57 -15.69
#